data_AF-A4XMN5-F1
#
_entry.id   AF-A4XMN5-F1
#
_cell.length_a   1.000
_cell.length_b   1.000
_cell.length_c   1.000
_cell.angle_alpha   90.00
_cell.angle_beta   90.00
_cell.angle_gamma   90.00
#
_symmetry.space_group_name_H-M   'P 1'
#
loop_
_entity.id
_entity.type
_entity.pdbx_description
1 polymer ?
#
loop_
_entity_poly.entity_id
_entity_poly.type
_entity_poly.pdbx_seq_one_letter_code
_entity_poly.pdbx_strand_id
1 'polypeptide(L)'
;MIISTLIIQWTQFYFNSPRYLSFFYLRYNEEVEIELEQNKLVETLDWMSRVEEMMNEKVFLYSMSGIEEEFEKNYSSCRGCPYSAVCLGENITDKQKALELAKYIEELEAKLNAAKDALKTYLEETGEELVTDSGVWRLTPVNSFSFDTRKVWEYIKSLGKDPIEFANFTLTSLKKLKISEDVLEQLGERSITYQLRKTKK
;
A
#
# COMPACT_ATOMS: atom_id res chain seq x y z
N MET A 1 -45.31 -17.71 -0.32
CA MET A 1 -44.63 -18.11 0.93
C MET A 1 -44.64 -19.62 0.98
N ILE A 2 -43.57 -20.27 0.50
CA ILE A 2 -43.40 -21.72 0.58
C ILE A 2 -42.07 -21.92 1.32
N ILE A 3 -42.20 -22.30 2.59
CA ILE A 3 -41.09 -22.67 3.47
C ILE A 3 -40.78 -24.12 3.12
N SER A 4 -39.69 -24.35 2.41
CA SER A 4 -39.19 -25.68 2.10
C SER A 4 -38.35 -26.17 3.26
N THR A 5 -39.00 -26.89 4.17
CA THR A 5 -38.39 -27.58 5.31
C THR A 5 -37.49 -28.70 4.82
N LEU A 6 -36.17 -28.57 4.97
CA LEU A 6 -35.22 -29.65 4.75
C LEU A 6 -35.20 -30.54 6.00
N ILE A 7 -35.77 -31.74 5.88
CA ILE A 7 -35.69 -32.79 6.91
C ILE A 7 -34.29 -33.41 6.81
N ILE A 8 -33.43 -33.11 7.79
CA ILE A 8 -32.15 -33.80 7.96
C ILE A 8 -32.42 -35.06 8.79
N GLN A 9 -32.44 -36.20 8.10
CA GLN A 9 -32.54 -37.52 8.71
C GLN A 9 -31.17 -37.87 9.30
N TRP A 10 -31.08 -37.85 10.63
CA TRP A 10 -29.90 -38.30 11.38
C TRP A 10 -29.79 -39.83 11.31
N THR A 11 -29.01 -40.35 10.37
CA THR A 11 -28.46 -41.70 10.44
C THR A 11 -27.00 -41.62 10.89
N GLN A 12 -26.71 -42.32 11.99
CA GLN A 12 -25.37 -42.58 12.52
C GLN A 12 -24.42 -43.05 11.42
N PHE A 13 -23.62 -42.14 10.89
CA PHE A 13 -22.43 -42.45 10.10
C PHE A 13 -21.21 -42.23 11.00
N TYR A 14 -20.43 -43.28 11.18
CA TYR A 14 -19.09 -43.22 11.75
C TYR A 14 -18.29 -42.11 11.06
N PHE A 15 -17.68 -41.23 11.88
CA PHE A 15 -16.83 -40.11 11.47
C PHE A 15 -15.63 -40.59 10.62
N ASN A 16 -15.81 -40.67 9.30
CA ASN A 16 -14.73 -40.37 8.37
C ASN A 16 -14.88 -38.89 8.04
N SER A 17 -14.15 -38.03 8.75
CA SER A 17 -14.04 -36.63 8.36
C SER A 17 -13.57 -36.58 6.90
N PRO A 18 -14.26 -35.85 6.01
CA PRO A 18 -13.84 -35.75 4.62
C PRO A 18 -12.39 -35.28 4.58
N ARG A 19 -11.52 -36.02 3.88
CA ARG A 19 -10.10 -35.69 3.75
C ARG A 19 -9.82 -34.77 2.56
N TYR A 20 -10.74 -34.68 1.61
CA TYR A 20 -10.59 -33.89 0.40
C TYR A 20 -11.86 -33.10 0.12
N LEU A 21 -11.69 -31.89 -0.42
CA LEU A 21 -12.74 -31.08 -1.02
C LEU A 21 -12.44 -30.91 -2.50
N SER A 22 -13.48 -30.91 -3.32
CA SER A 22 -13.36 -30.64 -4.74
C SER A 22 -13.99 -29.29 -5.09
N PHE A 23 -13.26 -28.47 -5.84
CA PHE A 23 -13.73 -27.22 -6.41
C PHE A 23 -13.85 -27.37 -7.92
N PHE A 24 -15.08 -27.29 -8.43
CA PHE A 24 -15.33 -27.33 -9.86
C PHE A 24 -15.42 -25.92 -10.44
N TYR A 25 -14.42 -25.54 -11.24
CA TYR A 25 -14.37 -24.24 -11.89
C TYR A 25 -15.11 -24.27 -13.23
N LEU A 26 -16.39 -23.91 -13.20
CA LEU A 26 -17.28 -23.90 -14.38
C LEU A 26 -16.71 -23.16 -15.60
N ARG A 27 -15.91 -22.10 -15.38
CA ARG A 27 -15.30 -21.31 -16.46
C ARG A 27 -14.25 -22.10 -17.24
N TYR A 28 -13.51 -22.96 -16.56
CA TYR A 28 -12.40 -23.73 -17.13
C TYR A 28 -12.76 -25.20 -17.35
N ASN A 29 -13.96 -25.61 -16.91
CA ASN A 29 -14.41 -27.00 -16.91
C ASN A 29 -13.38 -27.93 -16.26
N GLU A 30 -12.81 -27.47 -15.13
CA GLU A 30 -11.72 -28.10 -14.41
C GLU A 30 -12.14 -28.39 -12.97
N GLU A 31 -11.74 -29.56 -12.48
CA GLU A 31 -11.93 -29.99 -11.10
C GLU A 31 -10.60 -29.94 -10.36
N VAL A 32 -10.56 -29.22 -9.25
CA VAL A 32 -9.37 -29.14 -8.39
C VAL A 32 -9.70 -29.74 -7.03
N GLU A 33 -9.04 -30.84 -6.71
CA GLU A 33 -9.11 -31.46 -5.38
C GLU A 33 -8.10 -30.81 -4.43
N ILE A 34 -8.55 -30.50 -3.22
CA ILE A 34 -7.77 -29.88 -2.15
C ILE A 34 -7.86 -30.79 -0.92
N GLU A 35 -6.70 -31.18 -0.38
CA GLU A 35 -6.63 -31.92 0.88
C GLU A 35 -6.98 -31.02 2.06
N LEU A 36 -7.85 -31.52 2.94
CA LEU A 36 -8.26 -30.85 4.17
C LEU A 36 -7.23 -31.10 5.26
N GLU A 37 -6.28 -30.17 5.39
CA GLU A 37 -5.37 -30.14 6.53
C GLU A 37 -6.12 -29.81 7.83
N GLN A 38 -6.02 -30.68 8.83
CA GLN A 38 -6.69 -30.49 10.13
C GLN A 38 -6.27 -29.18 10.81
N ASN A 39 -5.02 -28.75 10.66
CA ASN A 39 -4.53 -27.49 11.22
C ASN A 39 -5.26 -26.28 10.61
N LYS A 40 -5.43 -26.26 9.27
CA LYS A 40 -6.17 -25.19 8.58
C LYS A 40 -7.64 -25.16 8.98
N LEU A 41 -8.24 -26.32 9.23
CA LEU A 41 -9.62 -26.40 9.73
C LEU A 41 -9.74 -25.76 11.11
N VAL A 42 -8.82 -26.05 12.03
CA VAL A 42 -8.80 -25.45 13.37
C VAL A 42 -8.57 -23.94 13.29
N GLU A 43 -7.62 -23.48 12.47
CA GLU A 43 -7.37 -22.05 12.22
C GLU A 43 -8.61 -21.34 11.64
N THR A 44 -9.32 -22.00 10.73
CA THR A 44 -10.55 -21.46 10.13
C THR A 44 -11.65 -21.34 11.17
N LEU A 45 -11.86 -22.36 12.00
CA LEU A 45 -12.86 -22.33 13.08
C LEU A 45 -12.54 -21.24 14.11
N ASP A 46 -11.29 -21.11 14.51
CA ASP A 46 -10.82 -20.08 15.42
C ASP A 46 -10.98 -18.66 14.84
N TRP A 47 -10.70 -18.48 13.54
CA TRP A 47 -11.01 -17.23 12.84
C TRP A 47 -12.51 -16.94 12.80
N MET A 48 -13.36 -17.94 12.53
CA MET A 48 -14.81 -17.77 12.52
C MET A 48 -15.35 -17.33 13.89
N SER A 49 -14.88 -17.96 14.98
CA SER A 49 -15.26 -17.59 16.34
C SER A 49 -14.89 -16.14 16.67
N ARG A 50 -13.68 -15.69 16.31
CA ARG A 50 -13.27 -14.29 16.49
C ARG A 50 -14.15 -13.32 15.70
N VAL A 51 -14.51 -13.66 14.48
CA VAL A 51 -15.39 -12.82 13.65
C VAL A 51 -16.78 -12.72 14.29
N GLU A 52 -17.32 -13.83 14.79
CA GLU A 52 -18.60 -13.86 15.51
C GLU A 52 -18.57 -12.98 16.77
N GLU A 53 -17.54 -13.11 17.61
CA GLU A 53 -17.37 -12.30 18.81
C GLU A 53 -17.31 -10.80 18.47
N MET A 54 -16.48 -10.43 17.48
CA MET A 54 -16.36 -9.06 17.00
C MET A 54 -17.70 -8.53 16.46
N MET A 55 -18.43 -9.32 15.66
CA MET A 55 -19.74 -8.91 15.13
C MET A 55 -20.74 -8.68 16.26
N ASN A 56 -20.80 -9.58 17.24
CA ASN A 56 -21.71 -9.48 18.38
C ASN A 56 -21.40 -8.25 19.25
N GLU A 57 -20.13 -7.97 19.51
CA GLU A 57 -19.70 -6.77 20.23
C GLU A 57 -20.12 -5.50 19.49
N LYS A 58 -19.85 -5.41 18.19
CA LYS A 58 -20.20 -4.21 17.40
C LYS A 58 -21.70 -4.02 17.26
N VAL A 59 -22.47 -5.10 17.08
CA VAL A 59 -23.94 -5.05 17.08
C VAL A 59 -24.47 -4.57 18.43
N PHE A 60 -23.90 -5.06 19.53
CA PHE A 60 -24.27 -4.61 20.87
C PHE A 60 -23.98 -3.12 21.07
N LEU A 61 -22.78 -2.64 20.75
CA LEU A 61 -22.43 -1.22 20.85
C LEU A 61 -23.34 -0.34 19.99
N TYR A 62 -23.58 -0.76 18.74
CA TYR A 62 -24.51 -0.07 17.84
C TYR A 62 -25.93 -0.02 18.40
N SER A 63 -26.41 -1.10 19.03
CA SER A 63 -27.73 -1.13 19.65
C SER A 63 -27.87 -0.15 20.84
N MET A 64 -26.76 0.16 21.51
CA MET A 64 -26.73 1.11 22.62
C MET A 64 -26.57 2.56 22.17
N SER A 65 -25.65 2.83 21.25
CA SER A 65 -25.27 4.20 20.85
C SER A 65 -26.01 4.70 19.60
N GLY A 66 -26.42 3.79 18.71
CA GLY A 66 -26.92 4.13 17.38
C GLY A 66 -25.86 4.74 16.44
N ILE A 67 -24.58 4.71 16.82
CA ILE A 67 -23.49 5.34 16.07
C ILE A 67 -22.88 4.31 15.11
N GLU A 68 -22.93 4.59 13.79
CA GLU A 68 -22.38 3.71 12.74
C GLU A 68 -20.84 3.64 12.72
N GLU A 69 -20.17 4.58 13.40
CA GLU A 69 -18.70 4.70 13.45
C GLU A 69 -18.01 3.61 14.28
N GLU A 70 -18.79 2.72 14.93
CA GLU A 70 -18.28 1.60 15.72
C GLU A 70 -17.59 0.53 14.87
N PHE A 71 -17.93 0.43 13.57
CA PHE A 71 -17.29 -0.54 12.67
C PHE A 71 -15.97 0.00 12.14
N GLU A 72 -14.88 -0.72 12.41
CA GLU A 72 -13.54 -0.35 11.94
C GLU A 72 -13.47 -0.34 10.41
N LYS A 73 -12.95 0.76 9.86
CA LYS A 73 -12.83 0.94 8.41
C LYS A 73 -11.43 0.53 7.94
N ASN A 74 -11.35 -0.52 7.14
CA ASN A 74 -10.10 -0.92 6.50
C ASN A 74 -9.97 -0.33 5.08
N TYR A 75 -9.41 0.88 5.00
CA TYR A 75 -9.19 1.60 3.74
C TYR A 75 -8.28 0.88 2.73
N SER A 76 -7.43 -0.06 3.18
CA SER A 76 -6.48 -0.76 2.30
C SER A 76 -7.14 -1.81 1.39
N SER A 77 -8.31 -2.32 1.78
CA SER A 77 -9.05 -3.37 1.06
C SER A 77 -10.28 -2.86 0.32
N CYS A 78 -10.52 -1.54 0.31
CA CYS A 78 -11.76 -0.96 -0.21
C CYS A 78 -11.91 -1.02 -1.73
N ARG A 79 -10.80 -1.04 -2.50
CA ARG A 79 -10.80 -0.89 -3.97
C ARG A 79 -11.60 -1.97 -4.73
N GLY A 80 -11.89 -3.10 -4.10
CA GLY A 80 -12.75 -4.17 -4.64
C GLY A 80 -13.88 -4.60 -3.71
N CYS A 81 -14.12 -3.86 -2.62
CA CYS A 81 -15.15 -4.21 -1.65
C CYS A 81 -16.53 -3.78 -2.18
N PRO A 82 -17.51 -4.70 -2.30
CA PRO A 82 -18.85 -4.36 -2.78
C PRO A 82 -19.62 -3.44 -1.82
N TYR A 83 -19.19 -3.36 -0.56
CA TYR A 83 -19.81 -2.54 0.50
C TYR A 83 -19.03 -1.25 0.79
N SER A 84 -18.02 -0.91 -0.01
CA SER A 84 -17.20 0.31 0.16
C SER A 84 -18.06 1.57 0.20
N ALA A 85 -19.05 1.69 -0.69
CA ALA A 85 -19.95 2.85 -0.72
C ALA A 85 -20.78 3.01 0.56
N VAL A 86 -21.18 1.91 1.20
CA VAL A 86 -21.93 1.93 2.48
C VAL A 86 -20.99 2.29 3.63
N CYS A 87 -19.80 1.69 3.67
CA CYS A 87 -18.82 1.91 4.74
C CYS A 87 -18.19 3.33 4.71
N LEU A 88 -17.94 3.85 3.52
CA LEU A 88 -17.25 5.13 3.31
C LEU A 88 -18.23 6.29 3.07
N GLY A 89 -19.52 6.01 2.87
CA GLY A 89 -20.52 7.04 2.56
C GLY A 89 -20.32 7.73 1.20
N GLU A 90 -19.64 7.05 0.28
CA GLU A 90 -18.94 7.63 -0.89
C GLU A 90 -19.80 7.95 -2.12
N ASN A 91 -21.14 7.91 -2.03
CA ASN A 91 -21.97 8.38 -3.15
C ASN A 91 -22.06 9.92 -3.16
N ILE A 92 -20.93 10.56 -3.47
CA ILE A 92 -20.83 12.01 -3.64
C ILE A 92 -21.38 12.37 -5.02
N THR A 93 -22.70 12.57 -5.07
CA THR A 93 -23.41 13.06 -6.26
C THR A 93 -23.61 14.57 -6.24
N ASP A 94 -23.38 15.21 -5.09
CA ASP A 94 -23.55 16.64 -4.88
C ASP A 94 -22.21 17.40 -4.92
N LYS A 95 -22.20 18.52 -5.66
CA LYS A 95 -21.04 19.39 -5.84
C LYS A 95 -20.58 20.03 -4.53
N GLN A 96 -21.49 20.37 -3.62
CA GLN A 96 -21.12 20.97 -2.33
C GLN A 96 -20.33 19.98 -1.47
N LYS A 97 -20.82 18.75 -1.34
CA LYS A 97 -20.10 17.66 -0.66
C LYS A 97 -18.74 17.36 -1.29
N ALA A 98 -18.64 17.41 -2.62
CA ALA A 98 -17.36 17.23 -3.31
C ALA A 98 -16.33 18.34 -2.97
N LEU A 99 -16.78 19.59 -2.84
CA LEU A 99 -15.92 20.70 -2.43
C LEU A 99 -15.46 20.58 -0.97
N GLU A 100 -16.34 20.15 -0.07
CA GLU A 100 -15.97 19.88 1.32
C GLU A 100 -14.94 18.76 1.42
N LEU A 101 -15.11 17.67 0.67
CA LEU A 101 -14.13 16.60 0.62
C LEU A 101 -12.78 17.08 0.06
N ALA A 102 -12.79 17.92 -0.98
CA ALA A 102 -11.56 18.46 -1.53
C ALA A 102 -10.78 19.28 -0.49
N LYS A 103 -11.45 20.18 0.25
CA LYS A 103 -10.84 20.93 1.35
C LYS A 103 -10.30 20.02 2.45
N TYR A 104 -11.05 18.97 2.78
CA TYR A 104 -10.62 18.01 3.80
C TYR A 104 -9.35 17.26 3.37
N ILE A 105 -9.23 16.89 2.09
CA ILE A 105 -8.01 16.30 1.53
C ILE A 105 -6.83 17.27 1.64
N GLU A 106 -7.03 18.54 1.26
CA GLU A 106 -5.99 19.58 1.37
C GLU A 106 -5.51 19.75 2.82
N GLU A 107 -6.42 19.74 3.78
CA GLU A 107 -6.09 19.80 5.22
C GLU A 107 -5.30 18.57 5.69
N LEU A 108 -5.68 17.36 5.24
CA LEU A 108 -4.95 16.13 5.56
C LEU A 108 -3.55 16.13 4.94
N GLU A 109 -3.40 16.59 3.71
CA GLU A 109 -2.10 16.74 3.06
C GLU A 109 -1.21 17.75 3.80
N ALA A 110 -1.77 18.87 4.23
CA ALA A 110 -1.05 19.87 5.02
C ALA A 110 -0.57 19.29 6.36
N LYS A 111 -1.45 18.59 7.10
CA LYS A 111 -1.09 17.91 8.35
C LYS A 111 -0.03 16.83 8.14
N LEU A 112 -0.16 16.04 7.08
CA LEU A 112 0.81 14.99 6.73
C LEU A 112 2.19 15.59 6.42
N ASN A 113 2.24 16.69 5.66
CA ASN A 113 3.48 17.36 5.33
C ASN A 113 4.14 17.96 6.59
N ALA A 114 3.37 18.64 7.44
CA ALA A 114 3.89 19.15 8.71
C ALA A 114 4.44 18.03 9.62
N ALA A 115 3.77 16.88 9.69
CA ALA A 115 4.25 15.73 10.44
C ALA A 115 5.53 15.11 9.84
N LYS A 116 5.63 15.04 8.50
CA LYS A 116 6.85 14.60 7.82
C LYS A 116 8.02 15.55 8.07
N ASP A 117 7.78 16.86 8.06
CA ASP A 117 8.81 17.85 8.33
C ASP A 117 9.29 17.77 9.78
N ALA A 118 8.38 17.65 10.75
CA ALA A 118 8.73 17.43 12.14
C ALA A 118 9.56 16.14 12.34
N LEU A 119 9.15 15.05 11.69
CA LEU A 119 9.89 13.79 11.71
C LEU A 119 11.28 13.93 11.06
N LYS A 120 11.37 14.69 9.96
CA LYS A 120 12.63 14.98 9.28
C LYS A 120 13.57 15.75 10.20
N THR A 121 13.10 16.81 10.87
CA THR A 121 13.90 17.58 11.83
C THR A 121 14.42 16.70 12.95
N TYR A 122 13.57 15.85 13.55
CA TYR A 122 14.01 14.91 14.58
C TYR A 122 15.11 13.96 14.09
N LEU A 123 14.97 13.39 12.88
CA LEU A 123 15.97 12.50 12.30
C LEU A 123 17.26 13.25 11.91
N GLU A 124 17.19 14.52 11.54
CA GLU A 124 18.37 15.38 11.27
C GLU A 124 19.14 15.68 12.56
N GLU A 125 18.43 15.90 13.68
CA GLU A 125 19.03 16.18 14.99
C GLU A 125 19.62 14.93 15.65
N THR A 126 18.95 13.78 15.55
CA THR A 126 19.36 12.54 16.23
C THR A 126 20.26 11.65 15.39
N GLY A 127 20.08 11.64 14.07
CA GLY A 127 20.77 10.72 13.16
C GLY A 127 20.34 9.25 13.28
N GLU A 128 19.30 8.96 14.07
CA GLU A 128 18.82 7.59 14.31
C GLU A 128 17.77 7.16 13.28
N GLU A 129 17.66 5.85 13.00
CA GLU A 129 16.57 5.31 12.18
C GLU A 129 15.39 4.91 13.09
N LEU A 130 14.16 5.24 12.70
CA LEU A 130 12.97 4.93 13.49
C LEU A 130 12.27 3.67 12.98
N VAL A 131 12.16 2.66 13.83
CA VAL A 131 11.50 1.38 13.51
C VAL A 131 10.06 1.39 14.05
N THR A 132 9.10 1.16 13.16
CA THR A 132 7.69 0.94 13.49
C THR A 132 7.26 -0.46 13.07
N ASP A 133 6.09 -0.91 13.53
CA ASP A 133 5.50 -2.21 13.13
C ASP A 133 5.33 -2.35 11.62
N SER A 134 5.19 -1.22 10.93
CA SER A 134 4.92 -1.16 9.50
C SER A 134 6.15 -0.85 8.62
N GLY A 135 7.32 -0.61 9.23
CA GLY A 135 8.56 -0.33 8.50
C GLY A 135 9.53 0.62 9.20
N VAL A 136 10.67 0.85 8.55
CA VAL A 136 11.78 1.68 9.03
C VAL A 136 11.77 3.04 8.32
N TRP A 137 11.88 4.11 9.09
CA TRP A 137 11.96 5.49 8.61
C TRP A 137 13.37 6.03 8.75
N ARG A 138 13.92 6.55 7.65
CA ARG A 138 15.27 7.11 7.62
C ARG A 138 15.41 8.26 6.62
N LEU A 139 16.42 9.08 6.84
CA LEU A 139 16.86 10.07 5.85
C LEU A 139 17.80 9.41 4.86
N THR A 140 17.37 9.35 3.60
CA THR A 140 18.19 8.84 2.51
C THR A 140 18.82 10.02 1.76
N PRO A 141 20.15 10.06 1.60
CA PRO A 141 20.79 11.07 0.77
C PRO A 141 20.42 10.85 -0.70
N VAL A 142 19.96 11.91 -1.34
CA VAL A 142 19.67 11.96 -2.76
C VAL A 142 20.66 12.92 -3.39
N ASN A 143 21.55 12.36 -4.19
CA ASN A 143 22.50 13.12 -4.98
C ASN A 143 21.79 13.63 -6.24
N SER A 144 21.62 14.94 -6.34
CA SER A 144 21.27 15.62 -7.59
C SER A 144 22.47 16.38 -8.11
N PHE A 145 22.65 16.37 -9.43
CA PHE A 145 23.68 17.12 -10.12
C PHE A 145 23.01 18.16 -11.02
N SER A 146 23.47 19.41 -10.91
CA SER A 146 23.16 20.47 -11.85
C SER A 146 24.36 20.65 -12.77
N PHE A 147 24.24 20.22 -14.03
CA PHE A 147 25.35 20.25 -14.98
C PHE A 147 25.36 21.54 -15.80
N ASP A 148 26.55 22.10 -16.01
CA ASP A 148 26.74 23.17 -16.98
C ASP A 148 26.68 22.59 -18.40
N THR A 149 25.61 22.92 -19.10
CA THR A 149 25.30 22.45 -20.45
C THR A 149 26.47 22.65 -21.42
N ARG A 150 27.20 23.76 -21.30
CA ARG A 150 28.31 24.09 -22.20
C ARG A 150 29.54 23.23 -21.92
N LYS A 151 29.89 23.04 -20.64
CA LYS A 151 31.03 22.19 -20.24
C LYS A 151 30.79 20.73 -20.61
N VAL A 152 29.58 20.23 -20.37
CA VAL A 152 29.21 18.86 -20.74
C VAL A 152 29.27 18.68 -22.26
N TRP A 153 28.81 19.66 -23.04
CA TRP A 153 28.88 19.61 -24.49
C TRP A 153 30.32 19.53 -25.01
N GLU A 154 31.20 20.40 -24.51
CA GLU A 154 32.62 20.43 -24.88
C GLU A 154 33.34 19.13 -24.49
N TYR A 155 32.99 18.56 -23.33
CA TYR A 155 33.54 17.29 -22.86
C TYR A 155 33.07 16.09 -23.70
N ILE A 156 31.79 16.01 -24.06
CA ILE A 156 31.29 14.91 -24.91
C ILE A 156 31.95 14.99 -26.31
N LYS A 157 32.13 16.22 -26.82
CA LYS A 157 32.83 16.45 -28.09
C LYS A 157 34.30 16.04 -28.02
N SER A 158 35.00 16.29 -26.91
CA SER A 158 36.41 15.87 -26.75
C SER A 158 36.57 14.34 -26.67
N LEU A 159 35.52 13.62 -26.26
CA LEU A 159 35.44 12.15 -26.30
C LEU A 159 35.10 11.59 -27.69
N GLY A 160 34.86 12.43 -28.69
CA GLY A 160 34.51 12.01 -30.06
C GLY A 160 33.10 11.43 -30.21
N LYS A 161 32.18 11.75 -29.29
CA LYS A 161 30.77 11.32 -29.34
C LYS A 161 29.86 12.48 -29.72
N ASP A 162 28.66 12.18 -30.21
CA ASP A 162 27.66 13.19 -30.54
C ASP A 162 26.95 13.69 -29.25
N PRO A 163 27.07 14.98 -28.88
CA PRO A 163 26.40 15.53 -27.70
C PRO A 163 24.87 15.51 -27.79
N ILE A 164 24.30 15.46 -29.00
CA ILE A 164 22.84 15.45 -29.22
C ILE A 164 22.21 14.16 -28.67
N GLU A 165 22.93 13.03 -28.71
CA GLU A 165 22.48 11.77 -28.11
C GLU A 165 22.31 11.84 -26.58
N PHE A 166 22.86 12.89 -25.96
CA PHE A 166 22.84 13.12 -24.51
C PHE A 166 22.16 14.44 -24.12
N ALA A 167 21.34 15.02 -25.00
CA ALA A 167 20.79 16.38 -24.89
C ALA A 167 20.08 16.73 -23.57
N ASN A 168 19.55 15.75 -22.83
CA ASN A 168 18.93 16.01 -21.53
C ASN A 168 19.94 16.21 -20.38
N PHE A 169 21.24 15.99 -20.62
CA PHE A 169 22.38 16.15 -19.70
C PHE A 169 22.11 15.69 -18.26
N THR A 170 21.32 14.63 -18.10
CA THR A 170 21.03 14.05 -16.78
C THR A 170 22.19 13.17 -16.31
N LEU A 171 22.30 12.99 -14.99
CA LEU A 171 23.26 12.06 -14.39
C LEU A 171 23.16 10.66 -15.00
N THR A 172 21.94 10.18 -15.27
CA THR A 172 21.69 8.86 -15.86
C THR A 172 22.23 8.76 -17.28
N SER A 173 22.05 9.81 -18.10
CA SER A 173 22.62 9.87 -19.45
C SER A 173 24.15 9.96 -19.44
N LEU A 174 24.73 10.74 -18.52
CA LEU A 174 26.19 10.89 -18.41
C LEU A 174 26.87 9.65 -17.82
N LYS A 175 26.20 8.90 -16.95
CA LYS A 175 26.71 7.60 -16.46
C LYS A 175 26.88 6.56 -17.57
N LYS A 176 26.11 6.64 -18.67
CA LYS A 176 26.31 5.77 -19.85
C LYS A 176 27.66 5.98 -20.53
N LEU A 177 28.27 7.15 -20.32
CA LEU A 177 29.60 7.46 -20.85
C LEU A 177 30.74 6.85 -20.00
N LYS A 178 30.42 6.14 -18.90
CA LYS A 178 31.38 5.53 -17.97
C LYS A 178 32.40 6.55 -17.41
N ILE A 179 31.92 7.76 -17.15
CA ILE A 179 32.72 8.86 -16.59
C ILE A 179 32.89 8.63 -15.08
N SER A 180 34.05 8.95 -14.51
CA SER A 180 34.31 8.90 -13.06
C SER A 180 33.56 10.00 -12.31
N GLU A 181 33.32 9.80 -11.00
CA GLU A 181 32.61 10.81 -10.17
C GLU A 181 33.38 12.15 -10.12
N ASP A 182 34.71 12.12 -10.09
CA ASP A 182 35.55 13.32 -10.09
C ASP A 182 35.31 14.23 -11.30
N VAL A 183 35.07 13.62 -12.47
CA VAL A 183 34.82 14.38 -13.71
C VAL A 183 33.38 14.89 -13.74
N LEU A 184 32.42 14.16 -13.15
CA LEU A 184 31.05 14.65 -13.00
C LEU A 184 31.00 15.90 -12.10
N GLU A 185 31.82 15.95 -11.05
CA GLU A 185 31.94 17.12 -10.16
C GLU A 185 32.66 18.31 -10.82
N GLN A 186 33.46 18.10 -11.87
CA GLN A 186 34.01 19.20 -12.68
C GLN A 186 33.01 19.76 -13.69
N LEU A 187 32.07 18.93 -14.14
CA LEU A 187 31.06 19.27 -15.15
C LEU A 187 29.80 19.91 -14.56
N GLY A 188 29.62 19.84 -13.24
CA GLY A 188 28.42 20.35 -12.58
C GLY A 188 28.55 20.44 -11.07
N GLU A 189 27.56 21.09 -10.47
CA GLU A 189 27.45 21.21 -9.03
C GLU A 189 26.68 20.02 -8.45
N ARG A 190 27.26 19.38 -7.45
CA ARG A 190 26.64 18.31 -6.69
C ARG A 190 25.87 18.91 -5.51
N SER A 191 24.57 18.67 -5.49
CA SER A 191 23.71 18.99 -4.34
C SER A 191 23.25 17.68 -3.68
N ILE A 192 23.49 17.54 -2.39
CA ILE A 192 22.99 16.40 -1.60
C ILE A 192 21.75 16.87 -0.85
N THR A 193 20.61 16.25 -1.13
CA THR A 193 19.35 16.53 -0.41
C THR A 193 18.92 15.30 0.36
N TYR A 194 18.48 15.47 1.60
CA TYR A 194 17.99 14.35 2.41
C TYR A 194 16.49 14.19 2.23
N GLN A 195 16.08 13.01 1.79
CA GLN A 195 14.67 12.65 1.64
C GLN A 195 14.28 11.66 2.73
N LEU A 196 13.19 11.96 3.43
CA LEU A 196 12.54 11.03 4.34
C LEU A 196 11.96 9.86 3.52
N ARG A 197 12.37 8.63 3.84
CA ARG A 197 11.84 7.42 3.20
C ARG A 197 11.41 6.40 4.23
N LYS A 198 10.29 5.73 3.93
CA LYS A 198 9.83 4.53 4.63
C LYS A 198 10.23 3.29 3.82
N THR A 199 10.93 2.36 4.45
CA THR A 199 11.26 1.06 3.88
C THR A 199 10.42 -0.01 4.56
N LYS A 200 9.84 -0.94 3.79
CA LYS A 200 9.13 -2.09 4.38
C LYS A 200 10.14 -2.97 5.10
N LYS A 201 9.73 -3.51 6.24
CA LYS A 201 10.49 -4.51 7.00
C LYS A 201 10.50 -5.84 6.24
#